data_AF-A0A926USG8-F1
#
_entry.id   AF-A0A926USG8-F1
#
_cell.length_a   1.000
_cell.length_b   1.000
_cell.length_c   1.000
_cell.angle_alpha   90.00
_cell.angle_beta   90.00
_cell.angle_gamma   90.00
#
_symmetry.space_group_name_H-M   'P 1'
#
loop_
_entity.id
_entity.type
_entity.pdbx_description
1 polymer ?
#
loop_
_entity_poly.entity_id
_entity_poly.type
_entity_poly.pdbx_seq_one_letter_code
_entity_poly.pdbx_strand_id
1 'polypeptide(L)'
;MKFTTCLSLLSLLTLTAAVAAPVYSQSNSNPSLLSASQQRSLKSLGINIAIPKYVPQGFRVVSVRTEPCRVGSSVDANGVCRFGPQYTVVYGNARNHCFAVNATGGGLGGPSGRYTRDFNSEILGKMDVNVGTGSGEPMTAAIANTPHENVWTSYAGKSPFYSVGTTIDNRARSATTCNKAAFMTPNELIKIAQSLEFFR
;
A
#
# COMPACT_ATOMS: atom_id res chain seq x y z
N MET A 1 56.82 55.23 12.19
CA MET A 1 56.24 53.86 12.16
C MET A 1 54.72 53.95 12.14
N LYS A 2 54.07 53.80 10.98
CA LYS A 2 52.66 53.38 10.85
C LYS A 2 52.49 52.64 9.52
N PHE A 3 51.99 51.42 9.59
CA PHE A 3 51.93 50.45 8.50
C PHE A 3 50.68 50.63 7.63
N THR A 4 50.91 50.48 6.34
CA THR A 4 49.95 50.26 5.24
C THR A 4 49.41 48.83 5.29
N THR A 5 48.10 48.64 5.09
CA THR A 5 47.55 47.45 4.38
C THR A 5 46.12 47.75 3.93
N CYS A 6 45.89 47.73 2.61
CA CYS A 6 44.60 47.86 1.96
C CYS A 6 44.13 46.43 1.57
N LEU A 7 42.99 45.99 2.10
CA LEU A 7 42.40 44.69 1.79
C LEU A 7 41.80 44.69 0.38
N SER A 8 42.27 43.76 -0.45
CA SER A 8 41.72 43.46 -1.76
C SER A 8 40.42 42.64 -1.66
N LEU A 9 39.34 43.14 -2.29
CA LEU A 9 38.13 42.38 -2.61
C LEU A 9 38.40 41.36 -3.73
N LEU A 10 38.08 40.09 -3.50
CA LEU A 10 37.86 39.12 -4.57
C LEU A 10 36.42 38.61 -4.49
N SER A 11 35.58 39.05 -5.42
CA SER A 11 34.22 38.53 -5.61
C SER A 11 34.27 37.34 -6.55
N LEU A 12 34.02 36.13 -6.04
CA LEU A 12 33.86 34.90 -6.82
C LEU A 12 32.38 34.72 -7.19
N LEU A 13 32.04 34.94 -8.46
CA LEU A 13 30.79 34.47 -9.06
C LEU A 13 30.94 32.99 -9.39
N THR A 14 30.09 32.14 -8.80
CA THR A 14 29.93 30.74 -9.21
C THR A 14 28.68 30.61 -10.09
N LEU A 15 28.88 30.25 -11.36
CA LEU A 15 27.80 29.79 -12.24
C LEU A 15 27.45 28.34 -11.88
N THR A 16 26.24 28.10 -11.37
CA THR A 16 25.68 26.74 -11.26
C THR A 16 24.97 26.38 -12.55
N ALA A 17 25.59 25.53 -13.35
CA ALA A 17 24.93 24.89 -14.49
C ALA A 17 23.93 23.84 -13.96
N ALA A 18 22.63 24.12 -14.13
CA ALA A 18 21.56 23.16 -13.84
C ALA A 18 21.55 22.06 -14.90
N VAL A 19 22.12 20.90 -14.57
CA VAL A 19 22.04 19.70 -15.41
C VAL A 19 20.65 19.09 -15.22
N ALA A 20 19.75 19.35 -16.17
CA ALA A 20 18.46 18.68 -16.22
C ALA A 20 18.69 17.19 -16.51
N ALA A 21 18.46 16.34 -15.50
CA ALA A 21 18.53 14.89 -15.68
C ALA A 21 17.41 14.44 -16.64
N PRO A 22 17.69 13.47 -17.54
CA PRO A 22 16.68 12.91 -18.41
C PRO A 22 15.63 12.18 -17.54
N VAL A 23 14.38 12.65 -17.62
CA VAL A 23 13.23 11.94 -17.09
C VAL A 23 13.03 10.70 -17.96
N TYR A 24 13.53 9.56 -17.48
CA TYR A 24 13.20 8.27 -18.05
C TYR A 24 11.71 8.00 -17.80
N SER A 25 10.87 8.36 -18.78
CA SER A 25 9.53 7.80 -18.92
C SER A 25 9.68 6.31 -19.22
N GLN A 26 9.64 5.47 -18.18
CA GLN A 26 9.45 4.04 -18.38
C GLN A 26 8.03 3.84 -18.88
N SER A 27 7.93 3.52 -20.17
CA SER A 27 6.74 2.94 -20.78
C SER A 27 6.39 1.67 -20.00
N ASN A 28 5.35 1.73 -19.17
CA ASN A 28 4.83 0.60 -18.41
C ASN A 28 4.10 -0.38 -19.34
N SER A 29 4.86 -1.11 -20.16
CA SER A 29 4.38 -2.37 -20.74
C SER A 29 4.34 -3.40 -19.62
N ASN A 30 3.25 -3.41 -18.84
CA ASN A 30 2.99 -4.27 -17.65
C ASN A 30 3.76 -5.61 -17.68
N PRO A 31 4.98 -5.69 -17.12
CA PRO A 31 5.48 -6.96 -16.64
C PRO A 31 4.56 -7.33 -15.49
N SER A 32 4.04 -8.55 -15.46
CA SER A 32 3.16 -9.00 -14.37
C SER A 32 3.74 -8.55 -13.03
N LEU A 33 2.98 -7.76 -12.26
CA LEU A 33 3.39 -7.20 -10.97
C LEU A 33 3.92 -8.27 -10.00
N LEU A 34 3.56 -9.52 -10.24
CA LEU A 34 3.93 -10.71 -9.49
C LEU A 34 4.81 -11.63 -10.35
N SER A 35 5.89 -12.14 -9.77
CA SER A 35 6.66 -13.24 -10.37
C SER A 35 5.83 -14.53 -10.50
N ALA A 36 6.21 -15.42 -11.41
CA ALA A 36 5.53 -16.71 -11.60
C ALA A 36 5.47 -17.56 -10.30
N SER A 37 6.49 -17.45 -9.43
CA SER A 37 6.48 -18.14 -8.14
C SER A 37 5.44 -17.55 -7.18
N GLN A 38 5.34 -16.21 -7.11
CA GLN A 38 4.34 -15.52 -6.29
C GLN A 38 2.92 -15.82 -6.76
N GLN A 39 2.70 -15.82 -8.07
CA GLN A 39 1.42 -16.19 -8.67
C GLN A 39 1.02 -17.63 -8.30
N ARG A 40 1.93 -18.60 -8.43
CA ARG A 40 1.66 -19.99 -8.04
C ARG A 40 1.32 -20.12 -6.56
N SER A 41 2.05 -19.43 -5.68
CA SER A 41 1.78 -19.43 -4.24
C SER A 41 0.37 -18.89 -3.93
N LEU A 42 -0.02 -17.77 -4.55
CA LEU A 42 -1.35 -17.20 -4.36
C LEU A 42 -2.45 -18.11 -4.91
N LYS A 43 -2.28 -18.65 -6.12
CA LYS A 43 -3.25 -19.57 -6.73
C LYS A 43 -3.45 -20.86 -5.92
N SER A 44 -2.40 -21.32 -5.23
CA SER A 44 -2.49 -22.53 -4.39
C SER A 44 -3.47 -22.40 -3.21
N LEU A 45 -3.90 -21.18 -2.85
CA LEU A 45 -4.88 -20.97 -1.80
C LEU A 45 -6.31 -21.35 -2.21
N GLY A 46 -6.59 -21.49 -3.51
CA GLY A 46 -7.92 -21.89 -3.98
C GLY A 46 -9.02 -20.85 -3.75
N ILE A 47 -8.65 -19.59 -3.49
CA ILE A 47 -9.54 -18.44 -3.35
C ILE A 47 -9.32 -17.44 -4.48
N ASN A 48 -10.29 -16.56 -4.70
CA ASN A 48 -10.08 -15.39 -5.55
C ASN A 48 -8.98 -14.49 -4.95
N ILE A 49 -8.10 -13.98 -5.81
CA ILE A 49 -6.97 -13.15 -5.41
C ILE A 49 -7.18 -11.75 -5.98
N ALA A 50 -7.40 -10.75 -5.13
CA ALA A 50 -7.51 -9.35 -5.53
C ALA A 50 -6.12 -8.68 -5.56
N ILE A 51 -5.74 -8.12 -6.71
CA ILE A 51 -4.48 -7.41 -6.95
C ILE A 51 -4.78 -6.06 -7.62
N PRO A 52 -4.13 -4.96 -7.24
CA PRO A 52 -4.36 -3.65 -7.83
C PRO A 52 -3.73 -3.56 -9.22
N LYS A 53 -4.48 -3.02 -10.18
CA LYS A 53 -3.94 -2.60 -11.48
C LYS A 53 -3.14 -1.30 -11.37
N TYR A 54 -3.54 -0.43 -10.45
CA TYR A 54 -2.86 0.83 -10.18
C TYR A 54 -1.95 0.67 -8.96
N VAL A 55 -0.65 0.81 -9.20
CA VAL A 55 0.36 0.88 -8.15
C VAL A 55 1.04 2.25 -8.26
N PRO A 56 1.11 3.05 -7.18
CA PRO A 56 1.74 4.36 -7.23
C PRO A 56 3.19 4.27 -7.71
N GLN A 57 3.65 5.31 -8.40
CA GLN A 57 4.99 5.32 -8.99
C GLN A 57 6.07 5.01 -7.94
N GLY A 58 7.01 4.14 -8.31
CA GLY A 58 8.14 3.73 -7.47
C GLY A 58 7.82 2.62 -6.46
N PHE A 59 6.55 2.21 -6.33
CA PHE A 59 6.18 1.01 -5.59
C PHE A 59 6.28 -0.23 -6.47
N ARG A 60 6.67 -1.35 -5.86
CA ARG A 60 6.71 -2.68 -6.47
C ARG A 60 6.38 -3.74 -5.43
N VAL A 61 5.98 -4.93 -5.85
CA VAL A 61 5.82 -6.06 -4.93
C VAL A 61 7.17 -6.40 -4.31
N VAL A 62 7.24 -6.37 -2.98
CA VAL A 62 8.45 -6.71 -2.21
C VAL A 62 8.30 -7.98 -1.38
N SER A 63 7.06 -8.37 -1.06
CA SER A 63 6.78 -9.61 -0.34
C SER A 63 5.39 -10.13 -0.67
N VAL A 64 5.25 -11.45 -0.72
CA VAL A 64 3.97 -12.17 -0.83
C VAL A 64 3.98 -13.24 0.24
N ARG A 65 2.98 -13.21 1.12
CA ARG A 65 2.76 -14.21 2.15
C ARG A 65 1.41 -14.85 1.94
N THR A 66 1.35 -16.16 2.07
CA THR A 66 0.14 -16.97 1.90
C THR A 66 0.03 -17.94 3.07
N GLU A 67 -1.16 -18.04 3.66
CA GLU A 67 -1.47 -18.96 4.75
C GLU A 67 -2.68 -19.82 4.32
N PRO A 68 -2.49 -21.10 3.97
CA PRO A 68 -3.61 -21.96 3.61
C PRO A 68 -4.49 -22.26 4.82
N CYS A 69 -5.66 -22.84 4.57
CA CYS A 69 -6.46 -23.42 5.64
C CYS A 69 -5.67 -24.48 6.42
N ARG A 70 -5.86 -24.52 7.74
CA ARG A 70 -5.28 -25.57 8.57
C ARG A 70 -5.86 -26.92 8.15
N VAL A 71 -5.03 -27.95 8.15
CA VAL A 71 -5.46 -29.33 7.87
C VAL A 71 -6.63 -29.70 8.79
N GLY A 72 -7.69 -30.28 8.21
CA GLY A 72 -8.91 -30.67 8.92
C GLY A 72 -9.91 -29.53 9.16
N SER A 73 -9.63 -28.30 8.72
CA SER A 73 -10.62 -27.22 8.76
C SER A 73 -11.76 -27.51 7.78
N SER A 74 -13.00 -27.22 8.19
CA SER A 74 -14.12 -27.14 7.24
C SER A 74 -13.90 -25.96 6.30
N VAL A 75 -14.06 -26.19 5.00
CA VAL A 75 -13.87 -25.22 3.93
C VAL A 75 -15.22 -25.03 3.22
N ASP A 76 -15.62 -23.78 3.04
CA ASP A 76 -16.86 -23.43 2.34
C ASP A 76 -16.71 -23.57 0.81
N ALA A 77 -17.80 -23.32 0.09
CA ALA A 77 -17.81 -23.40 -1.38
C ALA A 77 -16.87 -22.41 -2.09
N ASN A 78 -16.40 -21.37 -1.38
CA ASN A 78 -15.47 -20.38 -1.91
C ASN A 78 -14.01 -20.71 -1.57
N GLY A 79 -13.73 -21.88 -0.99
CA GLY A 79 -12.37 -22.26 -0.59
C GLY A 79 -11.93 -21.65 0.74
N VAL A 80 -12.86 -21.13 1.55
CA VAL A 80 -12.58 -20.40 2.80
C VAL A 80 -12.93 -21.22 4.04
N CYS A 81 -12.02 -21.26 5.01
CA CYS A 81 -12.25 -21.74 6.38
C CYS A 81 -12.33 -20.57 7.38
N ARG A 82 -12.80 -20.84 8.60
CA ARG A 82 -13.09 -19.80 9.63
C ARG A 82 -12.02 -18.71 9.81
N PHE A 83 -10.74 -19.06 9.68
CA PHE A 83 -9.60 -18.14 9.84
C PHE A 83 -8.63 -18.18 8.65
N GLY A 84 -9.06 -18.63 7.47
CA GLY A 84 -8.18 -18.73 6.30
C GLY A 84 -8.93 -19.18 5.04
N PRO A 85 -8.26 -19.41 3.91
CA PRO A 85 -6.87 -19.06 3.69
C PRO A 85 -6.70 -17.53 3.74
N GLN A 86 -5.47 -17.08 3.95
CA GLN A 86 -5.11 -15.67 4.01
C GLN A 86 -3.97 -15.39 3.04
N TYR A 87 -3.91 -14.16 2.53
CA TYR A 87 -2.70 -13.68 1.90
C TYR A 87 -2.46 -12.20 2.22
N THR A 88 -1.21 -11.81 2.10
CA THR A 88 -0.76 -10.42 2.13
C THR A 88 0.22 -10.22 0.98
N VAL A 89 -0.08 -9.27 0.09
CA VAL A 89 0.86 -8.77 -0.91
C VAL A 89 1.34 -7.40 -0.49
N VAL A 90 2.64 -7.28 -0.21
CA VAL A 90 3.27 -6.04 0.22
C VAL A 90 3.91 -5.34 -0.96
N TYR A 91 3.58 -4.07 -1.12
CA TYR A 91 4.17 -3.16 -2.07
C TYR A 91 5.08 -2.19 -1.33
N GLY A 92 6.32 -2.06 -1.77
CA GLY A 92 7.32 -1.19 -1.15
C GLY A 92 8.03 -0.31 -2.17
N ASN A 93 8.55 0.83 -1.72
CA ASN A 93 9.37 1.74 -2.54
C ASN A 93 10.80 1.91 -2.00
N ALA A 94 11.61 2.72 -2.67
CA ALA A 94 13.02 2.95 -2.29
C ALA A 94 13.21 3.66 -0.93
N ARG A 95 12.15 4.27 -0.36
CA ARG A 95 12.16 4.88 0.97
C ARG A 95 11.63 3.94 2.06
N ASN A 96 11.44 2.66 1.72
CA ASN A 96 10.80 1.65 2.55
C ASN A 96 9.38 2.03 2.98
N HIS A 97 8.69 2.94 2.30
CA HIS A 97 7.25 3.11 2.52
C HIS A 97 6.54 1.90 1.92
N CYS A 98 5.55 1.37 2.65
CA CYS A 98 4.85 0.18 2.22
C CYS A 98 3.34 0.30 2.37
N PHE A 99 2.61 -0.27 1.43
CA PHE A 99 1.21 -0.63 1.61
C PHE A 99 1.01 -2.12 1.31
N ALA A 100 -0.10 -2.68 1.76
CA ALA A 100 -0.42 -4.07 1.57
C ALA A 100 -1.85 -4.25 1.11
N VAL A 101 -2.07 -5.30 0.31
CA VAL A 101 -3.38 -5.85 0.01
C VAL A 101 -3.50 -7.18 0.74
N ASN A 102 -4.56 -7.32 1.54
CA ASN A 102 -4.80 -8.48 2.37
C ASN A 102 -6.10 -9.17 1.96
N ALA A 103 -6.13 -10.49 2.12
CA ALA A 103 -7.36 -11.25 2.19
C ALA A 103 -7.39 -12.12 3.45
N THR A 104 -8.55 -12.23 4.08
CA THR A 104 -8.79 -13.13 5.21
C THR A 104 -10.12 -13.86 5.08
N GLY A 105 -10.15 -15.13 5.49
CA GLY A 105 -11.38 -15.90 5.55
C GLY A 105 -12.35 -15.49 6.67
N GLY A 106 -11.86 -14.76 7.67
CA GLY A 106 -12.69 -14.36 8.81
C GLY A 106 -11.89 -13.72 9.94
N GLY A 107 -12.48 -13.71 11.14
CA GLY A 107 -11.91 -12.99 12.28
C GLY A 107 -11.92 -11.48 12.08
N LEU A 108 -12.93 -10.97 11.36
CA LEU A 108 -13.07 -9.56 11.08
C LEU A 108 -13.34 -8.81 12.37
N GLY A 109 -12.40 -7.95 12.73
CA GLY A 109 -12.46 -7.02 13.84
C GLY A 109 -11.41 -5.95 13.60
N GLY A 110 -11.58 -4.81 14.25
CA GLY A 110 -10.65 -3.70 14.12
C GLY A 110 -11.24 -2.43 14.69
N PRO A 111 -10.39 -1.46 15.01
CA PRO A 111 -10.88 -0.15 15.43
C PRO A 111 -11.58 0.56 14.26
N SER A 112 -12.52 1.43 14.59
CA SER A 112 -12.99 2.45 13.66
C SER A 112 -11.88 3.46 13.35
N GLY A 113 -11.92 4.04 12.15
CA GLY A 113 -11.07 5.16 11.80
C GLY A 113 -11.34 6.38 12.68
N ARG A 114 -10.36 7.25 12.92
CA ARG A 114 -10.63 8.58 13.47
C ARG A 114 -11.44 9.39 12.47
N TYR A 115 -11.01 9.34 11.21
CA TYR A 115 -11.74 9.90 10.08
C TYR A 115 -12.09 8.79 9.09
N THR A 116 -13.31 8.82 8.57
CA THR A 116 -13.82 7.84 7.63
C THR A 116 -14.50 8.48 6.43
N ARG A 117 -14.46 7.80 5.29
CA ARG A 117 -15.19 8.13 4.08
C ARG A 117 -15.51 6.87 3.31
N ASP A 118 -16.74 6.76 2.82
CA ASP A 118 -17.13 5.67 1.96
C ASP A 118 -16.72 5.89 0.49
N PHE A 119 -16.49 4.79 -0.21
CA PHE A 119 -16.27 4.76 -1.65
C PHE A 119 -16.70 3.39 -2.20
N ASN A 120 -16.86 3.30 -3.52
CA ASN A 120 -17.20 2.06 -4.19
C ASN A 120 -15.99 1.50 -4.94
N SER A 121 -15.73 0.20 -4.74
CA SER A 121 -14.83 -0.62 -5.55
C SER A 121 -15.67 -1.51 -6.48
N GLU A 122 -15.19 -1.71 -7.71
CA GLU A 122 -15.91 -2.52 -8.71
C GLU A 122 -16.07 -3.98 -8.26
N ILE A 123 -15.00 -4.59 -7.74
CA ILE A 123 -15.02 -6.02 -7.39
C ILE A 123 -15.44 -6.30 -5.93
N LEU A 124 -15.34 -5.30 -5.04
CA LEU A 124 -15.61 -5.47 -3.61
C LEU A 124 -16.89 -4.78 -3.13
N GLY A 125 -17.48 -3.89 -3.93
CA GLY A 125 -18.64 -3.09 -3.56
C GLY A 125 -18.29 -1.91 -2.67
N LYS A 126 -19.20 -1.58 -1.73
CA LYS A 126 -19.03 -0.45 -0.81
C LYS A 126 -17.91 -0.74 0.20
N MET A 127 -17.00 0.21 0.37
CA MET A 127 -15.89 0.17 1.31
C MET A 127 -15.77 1.53 2.01
N ASP A 128 -15.06 1.55 3.14
CA ASP A 128 -14.67 2.78 3.82
C ASP A 128 -13.15 2.92 3.81
N VAL A 129 -12.63 4.12 3.56
CA VAL A 129 -11.25 4.48 3.86
C VAL A 129 -11.18 5.17 5.22
N ASN A 130 -10.22 4.75 6.03
CA ASN A 130 -10.04 5.16 7.42
C ASN A 130 -8.66 5.79 7.61
N VAL A 131 -8.57 6.81 8.46
CA VAL A 131 -7.32 7.45 8.90
C VAL A 131 -7.26 7.47 10.41
N GLY A 132 -6.17 6.94 10.99
CA GLY A 132 -5.95 6.86 12.43
C GLY A 132 -7.06 6.10 13.18
N THR A 133 -6.90 5.85 14.47
CA THR A 133 -7.94 5.17 15.28
C THR A 133 -8.82 6.18 16.01
N GLY A 134 -10.14 6.01 15.99
CA GLY A 134 -11.08 6.91 16.68
C GLY A 134 -12.55 6.60 16.42
N SER A 135 -13.39 7.64 16.42
CA SER A 135 -14.86 7.52 16.46
C SER A 135 -15.58 7.62 15.10
N GLY A 136 -14.85 7.65 13.99
CA GLY A 136 -15.44 7.66 12.64
C GLY A 136 -15.97 9.02 12.19
N GLU A 137 -15.26 10.11 12.49
CA GLU A 137 -15.64 11.45 12.02
C GLU A 137 -15.62 11.53 10.48
N PRO A 138 -16.51 12.32 9.84
CA PRO A 138 -16.46 12.50 8.40
C PRO A 138 -15.11 13.08 7.93
N MET A 139 -14.51 12.46 6.91
CA MET A 139 -13.22 12.90 6.38
C MET A 139 -13.36 14.19 5.55
N THR A 140 -12.66 15.26 5.95
CA THR A 140 -12.59 16.51 5.19
C THR A 140 -11.70 16.40 3.94
N ALA A 141 -11.79 17.38 3.04
CA ALA A 141 -10.92 17.45 1.87
C ALA A 141 -9.43 17.62 2.25
N ALA A 142 -9.12 18.37 3.31
CA ALA A 142 -7.76 18.54 3.80
C ALA A 142 -7.16 17.21 4.27
N ILE A 143 -7.92 16.42 5.04
CA ILE A 143 -7.48 15.11 5.54
C ILE A 143 -7.26 14.16 4.37
N ALA A 144 -8.17 14.14 3.39
CA ALA A 144 -8.09 13.23 2.25
C ALA A 144 -6.92 13.48 1.29
N ASN A 145 -6.35 14.68 1.29
CA ASN A 145 -5.24 15.08 0.43
C ASN A 145 -3.90 15.20 1.17
N THR A 146 -3.89 15.01 2.49
CA THR A 146 -2.66 15.02 3.29
C THR A 146 -2.15 13.58 3.46
N PRO A 147 -0.83 13.33 3.36
CA PRO A 147 -0.27 12.03 3.70
C PRO A 147 -0.43 11.69 5.18
N HIS A 148 -0.76 10.44 5.50
CA HIS A 148 -0.83 9.93 6.89
C HIS A 148 -0.03 8.63 7.04
N GLU A 149 0.32 8.33 8.29
CA GLU A 149 1.05 7.10 8.67
C GLU A 149 0.16 5.85 8.70
N ASN A 150 -1.12 6.02 9.02
CA ASN A 150 -2.07 4.94 9.23
C ASN A 150 -3.36 5.20 8.47
N VAL A 151 -3.37 4.75 7.22
CA VAL A 151 -4.53 4.74 6.31
C VAL A 151 -4.83 3.31 5.91
N TRP A 152 -6.10 2.91 5.98
CA TRP A 152 -6.56 1.57 5.59
C TRP A 152 -8.01 1.57 5.12
N THR A 153 -8.41 0.53 4.41
CA THR A 153 -9.81 0.30 4.06
C THR A 153 -10.46 -0.66 5.06
N SER A 154 -11.77 -0.53 5.28
CA SER A 154 -12.54 -1.61 5.89
C SER A 154 -12.46 -2.88 5.04
N TYR A 155 -12.66 -4.03 5.69
CA TYR A 155 -12.74 -5.30 4.99
C TYR A 155 -14.03 -5.38 4.18
N ALA A 156 -13.95 -5.77 2.91
CA ALA A 156 -15.10 -5.92 2.02
C ALA A 156 -15.02 -7.19 1.16
N GLY A 157 -16.10 -7.51 0.45
CA GLY A 157 -16.26 -8.75 -0.30
C GLY A 157 -17.10 -9.80 0.42
N LYS A 158 -17.28 -10.96 -0.22
CA LYS A 158 -18.13 -12.06 0.25
C LYS A 158 -17.33 -13.36 0.36
N SER A 159 -16.47 -13.46 1.39
CA SER A 159 -15.63 -14.64 1.69
C SER A 159 -14.71 -15.08 0.52
N PRO A 160 -13.39 -14.78 0.56
CA PRO A 160 -12.69 -14.08 1.64
C PRO A 160 -13.01 -12.58 1.61
N PHE A 161 -12.58 -11.88 2.66
CA PHE A 161 -12.70 -10.44 2.80
C PHE A 161 -11.36 -9.77 2.53
N TYR A 162 -11.39 -8.64 1.84
CA TYR A 162 -10.21 -7.95 1.33
C TYR A 162 -10.07 -6.57 1.93
N SER A 163 -8.83 -6.14 2.17
CA SER A 163 -8.52 -4.79 2.61
C SER A 163 -7.21 -4.30 2.02
N VAL A 164 -7.04 -2.98 1.96
CA VAL A 164 -5.80 -2.31 1.57
C VAL A 164 -5.36 -1.41 2.71
N GLY A 165 -4.08 -1.38 3.06
CA GLY A 165 -3.62 -0.50 4.13
C GLY A 165 -2.12 -0.27 4.15
N THR A 166 -1.73 0.81 4.81
CA THR A 166 -0.33 1.21 5.04
C THR A 166 0.28 0.52 6.26
N THR A 167 -0.56 0.11 7.22
CA THR A 167 -0.14 -0.72 8.34
C THR A 167 -0.08 -2.17 7.90
N ILE A 168 1.11 -2.75 7.97
CA ILE A 168 1.36 -4.15 7.63
C ILE A 168 1.38 -4.98 8.92
N ASP A 169 0.66 -6.11 8.91
CA ASP A 169 0.66 -7.09 10.00
C ASP A 169 2.10 -7.52 10.31
N ASN A 170 2.45 -7.59 11.59
CA ASN A 170 3.73 -8.09 12.10
C ASN A 170 4.10 -9.46 11.52
N ARG A 171 3.12 -10.28 11.16
CA ARG A 171 3.32 -11.55 10.45
C ARG A 171 3.95 -11.33 9.08
N ALA A 172 3.50 -10.36 8.30
CA ALA A 172 4.12 -10.05 7.00
C ALA A 172 5.44 -9.25 7.13
N ARG A 173 5.71 -8.64 8.29
CA ARG A 173 6.94 -7.85 8.54
C ARG A 173 8.22 -8.66 8.61
N SER A 174 8.17 -9.97 8.88
CA SER A 174 9.40 -10.78 9.01
C SER A 174 10.25 -10.83 7.73
N ALA A 175 9.67 -10.46 6.58
CA ALA A 175 10.36 -10.41 5.29
C ALA A 175 10.68 -8.99 4.79
N THR A 176 10.18 -7.92 5.42
CA THR A 176 10.34 -6.55 4.91
C THR A 176 10.24 -5.49 6.01
N THR A 177 11.22 -4.60 6.07
CA THR A 177 11.19 -3.40 6.93
C THR A 177 10.39 -2.30 6.24
N CYS A 178 9.30 -1.85 6.87
CA CYS A 178 8.48 -0.75 6.37
C CYS A 178 8.56 0.46 7.29
N ASN A 179 8.92 1.60 6.71
CA ASN A 179 8.94 2.91 7.34
C ASN A 179 7.50 3.34 7.67
N LYS A 180 7.32 3.87 8.89
CA LYS A 180 6.04 4.32 9.43
C LYS A 180 5.74 5.80 9.18
N ALA A 181 6.64 6.53 8.52
CA ALA A 181 6.42 7.94 8.18
C ALA A 181 5.15 8.12 7.35
N ALA A 182 4.47 9.25 7.51
CA ALA A 182 3.31 9.59 6.71
C ALA A 182 3.68 9.70 5.23
N PHE A 183 3.03 8.91 4.37
CA PHE A 183 3.37 8.88 2.94
C PHE A 183 2.19 8.65 1.99
N MET A 184 1.05 8.15 2.50
CA MET A 184 -0.11 7.81 1.69
C MET A 184 -1.27 8.75 2.03
N THR A 185 -1.89 9.35 1.02
CA THR A 185 -3.14 10.07 1.22
C THR A 185 -4.33 9.10 1.14
N PRO A 186 -5.45 9.38 1.80
CA PRO A 186 -6.67 8.59 1.65
C PRO A 186 -7.15 8.50 0.20
N ASN A 187 -7.07 9.60 -0.56
CA ASN A 187 -7.44 9.60 -1.98
C ASN A 187 -6.54 8.66 -2.81
N GLU A 188 -5.25 8.58 -2.48
CA GLU A 188 -4.33 7.66 -3.17
C GLU A 188 -4.62 6.19 -2.82
N LEU A 189 -4.92 5.89 -1.55
CA LEU A 189 -5.31 4.55 -1.13
C LEU A 189 -6.64 4.12 -1.78
N ILE A 190 -7.61 5.04 -1.92
CA ILE A 190 -8.86 4.80 -2.64
C ILE A 190 -8.57 4.38 -4.08
N LYS A 191 -7.70 5.09 -4.82
CA LYS A 191 -7.35 4.69 -6.19
C LYS A 191 -6.79 3.28 -6.27
N ILE A 192 -5.93 2.89 -5.33
CA ILE A 192 -5.39 1.52 -5.26
C ILE A 192 -6.52 0.52 -5.05
N ALA A 193 -7.39 0.75 -4.07
CA ALA A 193 -8.51 -0.13 -3.73
C ALA A 193 -9.57 -0.22 -4.84
N GLN A 194 -9.84 0.87 -5.55
CA GLN A 194 -10.73 0.91 -6.71
C GLN A 194 -10.13 0.20 -7.92
N SER A 195 -8.80 0.14 -8.02
CA SER A 195 -8.11 -0.56 -9.10
C SER A 195 -7.94 -2.06 -8.88
N LEU A 196 -8.45 -2.61 -7.76
CA LEU A 196 -8.36 -4.04 -7.50
C LEU A 196 -9.10 -4.82 -8.59
N GLU A 197 -8.44 -5.82 -9.15
CA GLU A 197 -9.04 -6.81 -10.03
C GLU A 197 -8.78 -8.23 -9.49
N PHE A 198 -9.67 -9.17 -9.81
CA PHE A 198 -9.41 -10.57 -9.53
C PHE A 198 -8.38 -11.12 -10.50
N PHE A 199 -7.23 -11.47 -9.95
CA PHE A 199 -6.18 -12.21 -10.60
C PHE A 199 -6.66 -13.63 -10.87
N ARG A 200 -6.78 -13.99 -12.16
CA ARG A 200 -7.17 -15.33 -12.64
C ARG A 200 -5.94 -16.20 -12.91
#